data_AF-A0A3Q4G987-F1
#
_entry.id   AF-A0A3Q4G987-F1
#
_cell.length_a   1.000
_cell.length_b   1.000
_cell.length_c   1.000
_cell.angle_alpha   90.00
_cell.angle_beta   90.00
_cell.angle_gamma   90.00
#
_symmetry.space_group_name_H-M   'P 1'
#
loop_
_entity.id
_entity.type
_entity.pdbx_description
1 polymer ?
#
loop_
_entity_poly.entity_id
_entity_poly.type
_entity_poly.pdbx_seq_one_letter_code
_entity_poly.pdbx_strand_id
1 'polypeptide(L)'
;DLGNQNLRPASCQISSTIFLYSVSHNSLIFQYAEKSYDSESEEVHRKQIWLNNRKHVLVHNILADQGLKSYRLGMTHFADMVYAEKDYKRLVSRGCLGSFNTSLHHRGSTFLRLPEGTDLPDTVDWRDKGYVTDVQNQMQCGSCWAFSAIGALEGQNFRKTGKLVSLSKQQLVDCSQSFGNHGCGGGWMDWAFKYVQATGGIDTEASYPYEAKVTAHTIQLHTQFCFTRWCYTVE
;
A
#
# COMPACT_ATOMS: atom_id res chain seq x y z
N ASP A 1 5.96 -55.99 -49.21
CA ASP A 1 4.68 -56.12 -48.50
C ASP A 1 4.50 -55.00 -47.51
N LEU A 2 3.35 -54.33 -47.62
CA LEU A 2 2.93 -53.17 -46.86
C LEU A 2 2.28 -53.63 -45.55
N GLY A 3 2.93 -53.36 -44.42
CA GLY A 3 2.40 -53.64 -43.07
C GLY A 3 1.92 -52.35 -42.40
N ASN A 4 0.65 -52.04 -42.63
CA ASN A 4 -0.07 -50.82 -42.27
C ASN A 4 -0.16 -50.58 -40.74
N GLN A 5 0.33 -49.43 -40.25
CA GLN A 5 0.12 -48.97 -38.87
C GLN A 5 -1.28 -48.37 -38.73
N ASN A 6 -2.19 -49.12 -38.09
CA ASN A 6 -3.54 -48.64 -37.76
C ASN A 6 -3.51 -47.65 -36.58
N LEU A 7 -3.37 -46.37 -36.87
CA LEU A 7 -3.73 -45.29 -35.93
C LEU A 7 -5.27 -45.13 -35.94
N ARG A 8 -5.93 -45.47 -34.83
CA ARG A 8 -7.34 -45.13 -34.60
C ARG A 8 -7.44 -43.71 -34.02
N PRO A 9 -8.40 -42.87 -34.45
CA PRO A 9 -8.59 -41.54 -33.87
C PRO A 9 -9.20 -41.67 -32.47
N ALA A 10 -8.48 -41.20 -31.45
CA ALA A 10 -9.04 -40.99 -30.13
C ALA A 10 -10.02 -39.81 -30.20
N SER A 11 -11.32 -40.11 -30.05
CA SER A 11 -12.36 -39.12 -29.86
C SER A 11 -12.07 -38.34 -28.57
N CYS A 12 -11.61 -37.09 -28.71
CA CYS A 12 -11.44 -36.17 -27.60
C CYS A 12 -12.84 -35.73 -27.15
N GLN A 13 -13.42 -36.43 -26.18
CA GLN A 13 -14.63 -35.97 -25.51
C GLN A 13 -14.27 -34.80 -24.59
N ILE A 14 -14.50 -33.58 -25.08
CA ILE A 14 -14.53 -32.38 -24.26
C ILE A 14 -15.87 -32.40 -23.50
N SER A 15 -15.91 -32.97 -22.30
CA SER A 15 -17.02 -32.70 -21.39
C SER A 15 -16.70 -33.06 -19.94
N SER A 16 -17.24 -32.25 -19.02
CA SER A 16 -17.23 -32.32 -17.55
C SER A 16 -16.22 -31.44 -16.81
N THR A 17 -15.02 -31.19 -17.33
CA THR A 17 -13.99 -30.45 -16.56
C THR A 17 -14.29 -28.95 -16.44
N ILE A 18 -14.94 -28.34 -17.44
CA ILE A 18 -15.25 -26.89 -17.43
C ILE A 18 -16.25 -26.53 -16.31
N PHE A 19 -17.15 -27.45 -15.95
CA PHE A 19 -18.20 -27.20 -14.96
C PHE A 19 -17.71 -27.28 -13.51
N LEU A 20 -16.71 -28.13 -13.22
CA LEU A 20 -16.10 -28.20 -11.89
C LEU A 20 -15.18 -27.02 -11.58
N TYR A 21 -14.57 -26.44 -12.62
CA TYR A 21 -13.80 -25.21 -12.45
C TYR A 21 -14.72 -24.07 -12.00
N SER A 22 -15.86 -23.80 -12.67
CA SER A 22 -16.71 -22.64 -12.37
C SER A 22 -17.24 -22.59 -10.92
N VAL A 23 -17.52 -23.75 -10.31
CA VAL A 23 -18.04 -23.84 -8.92
C VAL A 23 -16.96 -23.51 -7.87
N SER A 24 -15.68 -23.85 -8.11
CA SER A 24 -14.57 -23.42 -7.24
C SER A 24 -14.17 -21.94 -7.40
N HIS A 25 -14.60 -21.29 -8.48
CA HIS A 25 -14.23 -19.90 -8.78
C HIS A 25 -15.11 -18.88 -8.05
N ASN A 26 -16.41 -19.16 -7.91
CA ASN A 26 -17.28 -18.31 -7.10
C ASN A 26 -16.90 -18.40 -5.62
N SER A 27 -16.33 -19.51 -5.12
CA SER A 27 -15.87 -19.54 -3.73
C SER A 27 -14.60 -18.70 -3.52
N LEU A 28 -13.67 -18.62 -4.48
CA LEU A 28 -12.36 -17.97 -4.27
C LEU A 28 -12.40 -16.44 -4.29
N ILE A 29 -13.24 -15.79 -5.13
CA ILE A 29 -13.41 -14.33 -5.07
C ILE A 29 -14.05 -13.91 -3.75
N PHE A 30 -15.04 -14.67 -3.28
CA PHE A 30 -15.74 -14.40 -2.03
C PHE A 30 -14.91 -14.78 -0.78
N GLN A 31 -14.04 -15.81 -0.86
CA GLN A 31 -13.23 -16.26 0.27
C GLN A 31 -11.97 -15.41 0.52
N TYR A 32 -11.46 -14.69 -0.47
CA TYR A 32 -10.21 -13.91 -0.33
C TYR A 32 -10.39 -12.41 -0.08
N ALA A 33 -11.59 -11.84 -0.27
CA ALA A 33 -11.68 -10.37 -0.32
C ALA A 33 -13.01 -9.72 0.11
N GLU A 34 -14.04 -10.45 0.59
CA GLU A 34 -15.35 -9.87 1.00
C GLU A 34 -15.86 -8.78 0.05
N LYS A 35 -15.75 -9.00 -1.27
CA LYS A 35 -16.08 -7.97 -2.27
C LYS A 35 -17.58 -7.95 -2.53
N SER A 36 -18.15 -6.75 -2.53
CA SER A 36 -19.46 -6.44 -3.07
C SER A 36 -19.29 -5.51 -4.26
N TYR A 37 -20.01 -5.78 -5.35
CA TYR A 37 -20.00 -4.98 -6.56
C TYR A 37 -21.37 -4.35 -6.78
N ASP A 38 -21.42 -3.17 -7.42
CA ASP A 38 -22.65 -2.38 -7.51
C ASP A 38 -23.66 -2.98 -8.51
N SER A 39 -23.20 -3.87 -9.39
CA SER A 39 -24.03 -4.56 -10.38
C SER A 39 -23.46 -5.91 -10.80
N GLU A 40 -24.31 -6.79 -11.31
CA GLU A 40 -23.90 -8.06 -11.92
C GLU A 40 -22.93 -7.85 -13.10
N SER A 41 -23.13 -6.79 -13.88
CA SER A 41 -22.23 -6.42 -14.97
C SER A 41 -20.81 -6.09 -14.47
N GLU A 42 -20.73 -5.35 -13.36
CA GLU A 42 -19.44 -5.06 -12.72
C GLU A 42 -18.82 -6.34 -12.17
N GLU A 43 -19.58 -7.20 -11.49
CA GLU A 43 -19.08 -8.47 -10.97
C GLU A 43 -18.49 -9.34 -12.09
N VAL A 44 -19.18 -9.47 -13.23
CA VAL A 44 -18.68 -10.22 -14.39
C VAL A 44 -17.39 -9.59 -14.94
N HIS A 45 -17.32 -8.26 -15.06
CA HIS A 45 -16.12 -7.56 -15.51
C HIS A 45 -14.93 -7.77 -14.56
N ARG A 46 -15.14 -7.60 -13.25
CA ARG A 46 -14.13 -7.78 -12.19
C ARG A 46 -13.65 -9.23 -12.12
N LYS A 47 -14.56 -10.20 -12.30
CA LYS A 47 -14.22 -11.62 -12.41
C LYS A 47 -13.32 -11.91 -13.62
N GLN A 48 -13.58 -11.28 -14.76
CA GLN A 48 -12.72 -11.44 -15.93
C GLN A 48 -11.30 -10.90 -15.70
N ILE A 49 -11.19 -9.73 -15.03
CA ILE A 49 -9.91 -9.17 -14.62
C ILE A 49 -9.17 -10.12 -13.68
N TRP A 50 -9.87 -10.63 -12.66
CA TRP A 50 -9.31 -11.56 -11.69
C TRP A 50 -8.77 -12.84 -12.35
N LEU A 51 -9.50 -13.41 -13.31
CA LEU A 51 -9.05 -14.60 -14.04
C LEU A 51 -7.78 -14.31 -14.85
N ASN A 52 -7.71 -13.15 -15.50
CA ASN A 52 -6.52 -12.73 -16.24
C ASN A 52 -5.31 -12.54 -15.31
N ASN A 53 -5.50 -11.87 -14.18
CA ASN A 53 -4.45 -11.64 -13.18
C ASN A 53 -4.00 -12.97 -12.53
N ARG A 54 -4.92 -13.91 -12.28
CA ARG A 54 -4.58 -15.26 -11.81
C ARG A 54 -3.70 -16.01 -12.81
N LYS A 55 -4.04 -15.95 -14.10
CA LYS A 55 -3.20 -16.55 -15.15
C LYS A 55 -1.80 -15.92 -15.15
N HIS A 56 -1.71 -14.60 -15.00
CA HIS A 56 -0.43 -13.90 -14.91
C HIS A 56 0.40 -14.37 -13.71
N VAL A 57 -0.21 -14.46 -12.52
CA VAL A 57 0.44 -14.96 -11.29
C VAL A 57 0.95 -16.38 -11.46
N LEU A 58 0.15 -17.28 -12.05
CA LEU A 58 0.55 -18.66 -12.29
C LEU A 58 1.77 -18.75 -13.22
N VAL A 59 1.73 -18.05 -14.36
CA VAL A 59 2.85 -18.05 -15.32
C VAL A 59 4.11 -17.47 -14.68
N HIS A 60 4.01 -16.35 -13.95
CA HIS A 60 5.14 -15.75 -13.25
C HIS A 60 5.74 -16.72 -12.21
N ASN A 61 4.90 -17.40 -11.44
CA ASN A 61 5.37 -18.32 -10.40
C ASN A 61 6.02 -19.59 -10.97
N ILE A 62 5.58 -20.08 -12.13
CA ILE A 62 6.29 -21.16 -12.87
C ILE A 62 7.70 -20.69 -13.28
N LEU A 63 7.83 -19.45 -13.76
CA LEU A 63 9.15 -18.88 -14.09
C LEU A 63 10.01 -18.68 -12.84
N ALA A 64 9.40 -18.34 -11.69
CA ALA A 64 10.10 -18.28 -10.41
C ALA A 64 10.59 -19.66 -9.95
N ASP A 65 9.79 -20.72 -10.13
CA ASP A 65 10.18 -22.11 -9.83
C ASP A 65 11.39 -22.57 -10.66
N GLN A 66 11.56 -22.00 -11.87
CA GLN A 66 12.69 -22.24 -12.75
C GLN A 66 13.91 -21.35 -12.44
N GLY A 67 13.84 -20.50 -11.41
CA GLY A 67 14.90 -19.55 -11.08
C GLY A 67 15.02 -18.36 -12.06
N LEU A 68 14.07 -18.18 -12.98
CA LEU A 68 14.06 -17.07 -13.95
C LEU A 68 13.47 -15.77 -13.37
N LYS A 69 12.83 -15.85 -12.20
CA LYS A 69 12.33 -14.71 -11.42
C LYS A 69 12.81 -14.85 -9.98
N SER A 70 13.27 -13.76 -9.38
CA SER A 70 13.74 -13.71 -7.99
C SER A 70 12.63 -13.52 -6.95
N TYR A 71 11.38 -13.36 -7.38
CA TYR A 71 10.24 -13.14 -6.51
C TYR A 71 9.00 -13.84 -7.04
N ARG A 72 8.00 -14.04 -6.17
CA ARG A 72 6.69 -14.61 -6.51
C ARG A 72 5.60 -13.56 -6.48
N LEU A 73 4.53 -13.84 -7.21
CA LEU A 73 3.28 -13.09 -7.13
C LEU A 73 2.23 -13.87 -6.34
N GLY A 74 1.32 -13.14 -5.71
CA GLY A 74 0.16 -13.69 -5.02
C GLY A 74 -1.10 -12.97 -5.47
N MET A 75 -2.25 -13.65 -5.33
CA MET A 75 -3.55 -13.01 -5.50
C MET A 75 -3.83 -12.16 -4.25
N THR A 76 -4.02 -10.86 -4.42
CA THR A 76 -4.27 -9.90 -3.33
C THR A 76 -5.62 -9.19 -3.52
N HIS A 77 -5.94 -8.25 -2.64
CA HIS A 77 -7.16 -7.43 -2.73
C HIS A 77 -7.21 -6.54 -4.00
N PHE A 78 -6.09 -6.44 -4.73
CA PHE A 78 -5.95 -5.74 -6.01
C PHE A 78 -6.16 -6.65 -7.23
N ALA A 79 -6.43 -7.94 -7.03
CA ALA A 79 -6.49 -8.92 -8.10
C ALA A 79 -7.63 -8.67 -9.11
N ASP A 80 -8.66 -7.90 -8.76
CA ASP A 80 -9.78 -7.51 -9.61
C ASP A 80 -9.59 -6.11 -10.26
N MET A 81 -8.38 -5.56 -10.18
CA MET A 81 -8.02 -4.26 -10.76
C MET A 81 -7.04 -4.41 -11.93
N VAL A 82 -7.08 -3.47 -12.87
CA VAL A 82 -6.13 -3.40 -14.00
C VAL A 82 -5.36 -2.08 -13.95
N TYR A 83 -4.06 -2.12 -14.25
CA TYR A 83 -3.19 -0.93 -14.28
C TYR A 83 -3.73 0.21 -15.15
N ALA A 84 -4.39 -0.11 -16.26
CA ALA A 84 -4.94 0.87 -17.18
C ALA A 84 -6.10 1.66 -16.56
N GLU A 85 -6.84 1.08 -15.61
CA GLU A 85 -7.98 1.70 -14.96
C GLU A 85 -7.55 2.88 -14.07
N LYS A 86 -8.41 3.90 -14.03
CA LYS A 86 -8.17 5.11 -13.24
C LYS A 86 -8.04 4.80 -11.76
N ASP A 87 -8.78 3.81 -11.27
CA ASP A 87 -8.76 3.42 -9.86
C ASP A 87 -7.40 2.88 -9.45
N TYR A 88 -6.82 1.96 -10.22
CA TYR A 88 -5.47 1.48 -9.94
C TYR A 88 -4.44 2.62 -9.97
N LYS A 89 -4.50 3.49 -10.99
CA LYS A 89 -3.58 4.63 -11.10
C LYS A 89 -3.73 5.62 -9.94
N ARG A 90 -4.96 5.86 -9.48
CA ARG A 90 -5.25 6.73 -8.34
C ARG A 90 -4.70 6.13 -7.04
N LEU A 91 -4.88 4.84 -6.82
CA LEU A 91 -4.47 4.17 -5.59
C LEU A 91 -2.97 3.90 -5.51
N VAL A 92 -2.37 3.44 -6.61
CA VAL A 92 -1.03 2.84 -6.60
C VAL A 92 0.03 3.74 -7.25
N SER A 93 -0.29 4.43 -8.36
CA SER A 93 0.75 4.96 -9.25
C SER A 93 0.89 6.50 -9.27
N ARG A 94 -0.20 7.25 -9.13
CA ARG A 94 -0.24 8.72 -9.35
C ARG A 94 -1.02 9.50 -8.30
N GLY A 95 -1.94 8.89 -7.57
CA GLY A 95 -2.65 9.59 -6.50
C GLY A 95 -1.90 9.64 -5.18
N CYS A 96 -0.75 8.95 -5.07
CA CYS A 96 -0.04 8.80 -3.83
C CYS A 96 1.07 9.85 -3.63
N LEU A 97 1.96 9.96 -4.61
CA LEU A 97 2.98 11.01 -4.65
C LEU A 97 2.49 12.09 -5.61
N GLY A 98 2.34 13.32 -5.10
CA GLY A 98 2.02 14.48 -5.91
C GLY A 98 3.21 14.94 -6.74
N SER A 99 3.10 16.10 -7.39
CA SER A 99 4.25 16.71 -8.09
C SER A 99 5.38 17.03 -7.10
N PHE A 100 6.59 16.50 -7.35
CA PHE A 100 7.77 16.83 -6.57
C PHE A 100 8.46 18.06 -7.17
N ASN A 101 8.67 19.09 -6.36
CA ASN A 101 9.50 20.21 -6.77
C ASN A 101 10.95 19.97 -6.35
N THR A 102 11.76 19.45 -7.29
CA THR A 102 13.19 19.19 -7.11
C THR A 102 14.03 20.44 -6.86
N SER A 103 13.49 21.63 -7.11
CA SER A 103 14.20 22.91 -6.89
C SER A 103 14.09 23.44 -5.46
N LEU A 104 13.22 22.85 -4.62
CA LEU A 104 13.12 23.26 -3.22
C LEU A 104 14.36 22.82 -2.44
N HIS A 105 14.99 23.76 -1.74
CA HIS A 105 16.13 23.47 -0.87
C HIS A 105 15.70 22.55 0.28
N HIS A 106 16.25 21.34 0.32
CA HIS A 106 16.12 20.44 1.48
C HIS A 106 17.11 20.87 2.55
N ARG A 107 16.61 21.08 3.79
CA ARG A 107 17.45 21.49 4.94
C ARG A 107 18.01 20.31 5.74
N GLY A 108 17.62 19.09 5.43
CA GLY A 108 18.13 17.88 6.06
C GLY A 108 19.48 17.46 5.48
N SER A 109 20.31 16.80 6.29
CA SER A 109 21.52 16.16 5.77
C SER A 109 21.12 15.03 4.82
N THR A 110 21.65 15.04 3.60
CA THR A 110 21.46 13.95 2.64
C THR A 110 22.33 12.73 2.99
N PHE A 111 23.40 12.93 3.76
CA PHE A 111 24.35 11.89 4.14
C PHE A 111 24.99 12.18 5.49
N LEU A 112 24.90 11.22 6.41
CA LEU A 112 25.66 11.24 7.65
C LEU A 112 26.94 10.42 7.44
N ARG A 113 28.09 11.09 7.46
CA ARG A 113 29.39 10.41 7.38
C ARG A 113 29.60 9.61 8.66
N LEU A 114 29.68 8.29 8.51
CA LEU A 114 30.10 7.40 9.60
C LEU A 114 31.60 7.58 9.85
N PRO A 115 32.06 7.43 11.10
CA PRO A 115 33.49 7.31 11.40
C PRO A 115 34.14 6.22 10.56
N GLU A 116 35.36 6.46 10.09
CA GLU A 116 36.13 5.42 9.39
C GLU A 116 36.33 4.20 10.29
N GLY A 117 36.16 3.01 9.72
CA GLY A 117 36.21 1.75 10.48
C GLY A 117 34.93 1.41 11.25
N THR A 118 33.81 2.07 10.97
CA THR A 118 32.51 1.63 11.50
C THR A 118 32.08 0.34 10.80
N ASP A 119 32.12 -0.78 11.51
CA ASP A 119 31.57 -2.05 11.03
C ASP A 119 30.03 -2.00 11.04
N LEU A 120 29.43 -2.14 9.87
CA LEU A 120 27.99 -2.23 9.71
C LEU A 120 27.56 -3.70 9.69
N PRO A 121 26.42 -4.04 10.31
CA PRO A 121 25.88 -5.39 10.20
C PRO A 121 25.44 -5.69 8.76
N ASP A 122 25.66 -6.93 8.32
CA ASP A 122 25.24 -7.40 6.99
C ASP A 122 23.72 -7.35 6.79
N THR A 123 22.96 -7.46 7.89
CA THR A 123 21.49 -7.46 7.87
C THR A 123 20.93 -6.65 9.03
N VAL A 124 19.87 -5.89 8.77
CA VAL A 124 19.12 -5.16 9.78
C VAL A 124 17.63 -5.35 9.56
N ASP A 125 16.93 -5.77 10.60
CA ASP A 125 15.47 -5.69 10.68
C ASP A 125 15.09 -4.82 11.89
N TRP A 126 14.36 -3.75 11.64
CA TRP A 126 13.89 -2.83 12.68
C TRP A 126 12.65 -3.36 13.42
N ARG A 127 11.94 -4.33 12.85
CA ARG A 127 10.79 -4.99 13.49
C ARG A 127 11.25 -5.79 14.70
N ASP A 128 12.33 -6.54 14.56
CA ASP A 128 12.95 -7.33 15.65
C ASP A 128 13.44 -6.45 16.80
N LYS A 129 13.61 -5.15 16.56
CA LYS A 129 14.07 -4.16 17.53
C LYS A 129 12.95 -3.32 18.14
N GLY A 130 11.69 -3.53 17.73
CA GLY A 130 10.53 -2.81 18.26
C GLY A 130 10.30 -1.40 17.67
N TYR A 131 10.92 -1.07 16.53
CA TYR A 131 10.83 0.26 15.91
C TYR A 131 9.64 0.42 14.96
N VAL A 132 8.88 -0.66 14.70
CA VAL A 132 7.90 -0.73 13.62
C VAL A 132 6.57 -1.17 14.18
N THR A 133 5.52 -0.38 13.95
CA THR A 133 4.14 -0.70 14.28
C THR A 133 3.57 -1.77 13.33
N ASP A 134 2.39 -2.31 13.63
CA ASP A 134 1.71 -3.25 12.75
C ASP A 134 1.42 -2.63 11.38
N VAL A 135 1.41 -3.48 10.34
CA VAL A 135 1.08 -3.06 8.98
C VAL A 135 -0.33 -2.47 8.93
N GLN A 136 -0.43 -1.27 8.35
CA GLN A 136 -1.68 -0.53 8.20
C GLN A 136 -2.18 -0.55 6.74
N ASN A 137 -3.42 -0.10 6.50
CA ASN A 137 -4.04 -0.08 5.17
C ASN A 137 -4.58 1.30 4.83
N GLN A 138 -4.04 1.94 3.78
CA GLN A 138 -4.50 3.24 3.27
C GLN A 138 -5.84 3.19 2.52
N MET A 139 -6.39 1.98 2.34
CA MET A 139 -7.64 1.73 1.63
C MET A 139 -7.66 2.40 0.25
N GLN A 140 -8.68 3.22 -0.02
CA GLN A 140 -8.91 3.85 -1.31
C GLN A 140 -8.43 5.31 -1.39
N CYS A 141 -7.61 5.73 -0.41
CA CYS A 141 -7.05 7.07 -0.33
C CYS A 141 -5.59 7.08 -0.80
N GLY A 142 -5.21 8.09 -1.59
CA GLY A 142 -3.83 8.31 -2.05
C GLY A 142 -2.92 8.89 -0.97
N SER A 143 -2.87 8.27 0.21
CA SER A 143 -2.16 8.80 1.39
C SER A 143 -0.94 7.98 1.82
N CYS A 144 -0.33 7.16 0.96
CA CYS A 144 0.92 6.44 1.31
C CYS A 144 2.02 7.38 1.81
N TRP A 145 2.05 8.63 1.32
CA TRP A 145 2.98 9.65 1.80
C TRP A 145 2.81 9.92 3.30
N ALA A 146 1.58 9.92 3.81
CA ALA A 146 1.28 10.07 5.22
C ALA A 146 1.71 8.82 6.01
N PHE A 147 1.39 7.62 5.53
CA PHE A 147 1.83 6.37 6.16
C PHE A 147 3.36 6.25 6.22
N SER A 148 4.06 6.64 5.15
CA SER A 148 5.52 6.66 5.07
C SER A 148 6.13 7.64 6.07
N ALA A 149 5.61 8.88 6.13
CA ALA A 149 6.05 9.88 7.09
C ALA A 149 5.82 9.42 8.54
N ILE A 150 4.64 8.90 8.83
CA ILE A 150 4.29 8.41 10.16
C ILE A 150 5.18 7.23 10.57
N GLY A 151 5.37 6.21 9.73
CA GLY A 151 6.23 5.08 10.08
C GLY A 151 7.66 5.50 10.41
N ALA A 152 8.20 6.50 9.70
CA ALA A 152 9.50 7.09 10.01
C ALA A 152 9.50 7.83 11.37
N LEU A 153 8.46 8.62 11.66
CA LEU A 153 8.29 9.33 12.93
C LEU A 153 8.09 8.38 14.11
N GLU A 154 7.30 7.31 13.95
CA GLU A 154 7.08 6.27 14.96
C GLU A 154 8.42 5.61 15.34
N GLY A 155 9.24 5.25 14.34
CA GLY A 155 10.56 4.69 14.57
C GLY A 155 11.53 5.64 15.27
N GLN A 156 11.55 6.93 14.90
CA GLN A 156 12.38 7.92 15.60
C GLN A 156 11.85 8.22 17.01
N ASN A 157 10.53 8.23 17.22
CA ASN A 157 9.93 8.40 18.54
C ASN A 157 10.29 7.22 19.45
N PHE A 158 10.23 5.98 18.94
CA PHE A 158 10.69 4.80 19.68
C PHE A 158 12.17 4.91 20.02
N ARG A 159 13.02 5.33 19.08
CA ARG A 159 14.44 5.57 19.32
C ARG A 159 14.69 6.55 20.47
N LYS A 160 13.93 7.64 20.53
CA LYS A 160 14.10 8.72 21.50
C LYS A 160 13.54 8.37 22.87
N THR A 161 12.41 7.67 22.92
CA THR A 161 11.61 7.50 24.15
C THR A 161 11.56 6.07 24.68
N GLY A 162 11.96 5.08 23.87
CA GLY A 162 11.77 3.66 24.15
C GLY A 162 10.32 3.19 24.07
N LYS A 163 9.37 4.03 23.61
CA LYS A 163 7.94 3.73 23.54
C LYS A 163 7.44 3.75 22.11
N LEU A 164 6.92 2.63 21.65
CA LEU A 164 6.36 2.52 20.30
C LEU A 164 4.89 2.97 20.39
N VAL A 165 4.58 4.06 19.73
CA VAL A 165 3.25 4.69 19.75
C VAL A 165 2.80 4.84 18.31
N SER A 166 1.60 4.35 17.99
CA SER A 166 0.99 4.57 16.66
C SER A 166 0.52 6.02 16.57
N LEU A 167 0.97 6.74 15.53
CA LEU A 167 0.69 8.16 15.32
C LEU A 167 -0.35 8.35 14.21
N SER A 168 -1.08 9.47 14.24
CA SER A 168 -2.22 9.72 13.35
C SER A 168 -1.80 10.03 11.91
N LYS A 169 -2.16 9.13 10.99
CA LYS A 169 -2.03 9.38 9.55
C LYS A 169 -3.10 10.37 9.08
N GLN A 170 -4.28 10.33 9.71
CA GLN A 170 -5.42 11.18 9.37
C GLN A 170 -5.12 12.66 9.58
N GLN A 171 -4.46 13.01 10.68
CA GLN A 171 -4.09 14.39 10.94
C GLN A 171 -3.21 14.96 9.82
N LEU A 172 -2.27 14.18 9.27
CA LEU A 172 -1.49 14.62 8.11
C LEU A 172 -2.39 14.86 6.90
N VAL A 173 -3.31 13.92 6.60
CA VAL A 173 -4.24 14.00 5.48
C VAL A 173 -5.07 15.29 5.52
N ASP A 174 -5.52 15.69 6.71
CA ASP A 174 -6.42 16.84 6.86
C ASP A 174 -5.67 18.16 7.05
N CYS A 175 -4.63 18.18 7.90
CA CYS A 175 -4.04 19.43 8.40
C CYS A 175 -2.81 19.92 7.63
N SER A 176 -2.13 19.08 6.84
CA SER A 176 -0.83 19.45 6.23
C SER A 176 -0.95 20.11 4.84
N GLN A 177 -2.15 20.52 4.44
CA GLN A 177 -2.39 21.07 3.09
C GLN A 177 -1.66 22.39 2.84
N SER A 178 -1.58 23.26 3.85
CA SER A 178 -0.83 24.51 3.78
C SER A 178 0.68 24.31 3.59
N PHE A 179 1.18 23.10 3.81
CA PHE A 179 2.57 22.70 3.58
C PHE A 179 2.80 22.06 2.20
N GLY A 180 1.75 21.92 1.39
CA GLY A 180 1.80 21.43 0.01
C GLY A 180 1.17 20.06 -0.22
N ASN A 181 0.76 19.34 0.83
CA ASN A 181 0.08 18.06 0.69
C ASN A 181 -1.37 18.26 0.20
N HIS A 182 -1.95 17.25 -0.43
CA HIS A 182 -3.31 17.31 -0.98
C HIS A 182 -4.19 16.17 -0.46
N GLY A 183 -3.98 15.75 0.79
CA GLY A 183 -4.73 14.67 1.41
C GLY A 183 -4.68 13.37 0.59
N CYS A 184 -5.85 12.85 0.21
CA CYS A 184 -5.96 11.68 -0.67
C CYS A 184 -5.59 11.93 -2.14
N GLY A 185 -5.37 13.19 -2.53
CA GLY A 185 -4.84 13.55 -3.85
C GLY A 185 -3.32 13.43 -3.96
N GLY A 186 -2.65 13.05 -2.87
CA GLY A 186 -1.21 12.80 -2.82
C GLY A 186 -0.44 13.85 -2.02
N GLY A 187 0.83 13.57 -1.78
CA GLY A 187 1.68 14.41 -0.95
C GLY A 187 3.12 13.92 -0.89
N TRP A 188 3.89 14.50 0.02
CA TRP A 188 5.30 14.19 0.24
C TRP A 188 5.64 14.15 1.73
N MET A 189 6.46 13.17 2.10
CA MET A 189 6.90 12.97 3.48
C MET A 189 7.60 14.20 4.06
N ASP A 190 8.43 14.88 3.27
CA ASP A 190 9.13 16.10 3.68
C ASP A 190 8.17 17.24 4.07
N TRP A 191 7.03 17.37 3.38
CA TRP A 191 6.01 18.37 3.72
C TRP A 191 5.28 17.98 5.00
N ALA A 192 5.03 16.69 5.20
CA ALA A 192 4.49 16.17 6.46
C ALA A 192 5.44 16.44 7.64
N PHE A 193 6.75 16.20 7.49
CA PHE A 193 7.74 16.49 8.53
C PHE A 193 7.81 17.98 8.87
N LYS A 194 7.74 18.88 7.86
CA LYS A 194 7.66 20.33 8.09
C LYS A 194 6.40 20.74 8.84
N TYR A 195 5.26 20.12 8.53
CA TYR A 195 4.01 20.32 9.26
C TYR A 195 4.19 19.96 10.73
N VAL A 196 4.64 18.73 11.04
CA VAL A 196 4.83 18.26 12.42
C VAL A 196 5.81 19.14 13.19
N GLN A 197 6.90 19.57 12.54
CA GLN A 197 7.86 20.49 13.15
C GLN A 197 7.22 21.85 13.47
N ALA A 198 6.42 22.40 12.55
CA ALA A 198 5.79 23.72 12.71
C ALA A 198 4.64 23.71 13.73
N THR A 199 3.90 22.61 13.84
CA THR A 199 2.83 22.44 14.85
C THR A 199 3.36 21.99 16.20
N GLY A 200 4.60 21.50 16.27
CA GLY A 200 5.25 21.04 17.49
C GLY A 200 4.88 19.61 17.90
N GLY A 201 4.26 18.83 17.01
CA GLY A 201 3.86 17.45 17.29
C GLY A 201 2.69 16.95 16.44
N ILE A 202 2.22 15.76 16.78
CA ILE A 202 1.19 15.00 16.08
C ILE A 202 0.40 14.10 17.04
N ASP A 203 -0.87 13.87 16.75
CA ASP A 203 -1.79 13.02 17.50
C ASP A 203 -1.39 11.55 17.43
N THR A 204 -1.92 10.79 18.39
CA THR A 204 -1.91 9.33 18.31
C THR A 204 -2.98 8.84 17.34
N GLU A 205 -2.78 7.66 16.75
CA GLU A 205 -3.80 7.02 15.91
C GLU A 205 -5.11 6.78 16.69
N ALA A 206 -5.02 6.55 18.01
CA ALA A 206 -6.19 6.36 18.86
C ALA A 206 -6.99 7.66 19.10
N SER A 207 -6.33 8.82 19.21
CA SER A 207 -6.98 10.11 19.40
C SER A 207 -7.53 10.69 18.10
N TYR A 208 -6.90 10.37 16.97
CA TYR A 208 -7.33 10.81 15.65
C TYR A 208 -7.20 9.67 14.62
N PRO A 209 -8.22 8.78 14.54
CA PRO A 209 -8.19 7.57 13.72
C PRO A 209 -8.24 7.84 12.22
N TYR A 210 -7.66 6.94 11.43
CA TYR A 210 -7.69 6.98 9.97
C TYR A 210 -9.07 6.69 9.36
N GLU A 211 -9.52 7.59 8.48
CA GLU A 211 -10.82 7.54 7.80
C GLU A 211 -10.73 7.34 6.28
N ALA A 212 -9.52 7.27 5.72
CA ALA A 212 -9.29 7.08 4.28
C ALA A 212 -10.00 8.12 3.37
N LYS A 213 -10.19 9.35 3.87
CA LYS A 213 -10.72 10.49 3.14
C LYS A 213 -10.23 11.78 3.79
N VAL A 214 -10.30 12.90 3.06
CA VAL A 214 -10.10 14.22 3.67
C VAL A 214 -11.37 14.57 4.44
N THR A 215 -11.26 14.82 5.74
CA THR A 215 -12.37 15.26 6.57
C THR A 215 -12.34 16.77 6.70
N ALA A 216 -13.42 17.43 6.27
CA ALA A 216 -13.65 18.82 6.63
C ALA A 216 -14.24 18.84 8.04
N HIS A 217 -13.41 18.67 9.09
CA HIS A 217 -13.90 18.97 10.44
C HIS A 217 -14.40 20.43 10.44
N THR A 218 -15.62 20.68 10.88
CA THR A 218 -16.20 22.02 10.83
C THR A 218 -15.32 22.96 11.67
N ILE A 219 -15.15 24.20 11.19
CA ILE A 219 -14.14 25.21 11.58
C ILE A 219 -13.97 25.44 13.10
N GLN A 220 -14.88 24.99 13.95
CA GLN A 220 -14.75 25.02 15.42
C GLN A 220 -13.82 23.96 16.03
N LEU A 221 -13.62 22.79 15.40
CA LEU A 221 -12.71 21.73 15.90
C LEU A 221 -11.35 21.70 15.17
N HIS A 222 -11.26 22.33 14.00
CA HIS A 222 -10.03 22.40 13.19
C HIS A 222 -8.87 23.08 13.93
N THR A 223 -9.16 24.13 14.70
CA THR A 223 -8.15 24.82 15.53
C THR A 223 -7.77 24.04 16.77
N GLN A 224 -8.63 23.15 17.25
CA GLN A 224 -8.30 22.31 18.40
C GLN A 224 -7.41 21.16 17.98
N PHE A 225 -7.74 20.38 16.93
CA PHE A 225 -6.91 19.22 16.55
C PHE A 225 -5.67 19.57 15.70
N CYS A 226 -5.73 20.55 14.78
CA CYS A 226 -4.55 20.86 13.96
C CYS A 226 -3.52 21.76 14.68
N PHE A 227 -3.89 22.40 15.81
CA PHE A 227 -3.04 23.34 16.56
C PHE A 227 -2.98 23.08 18.08
N THR A 228 -3.46 21.93 18.59
CA THR A 228 -3.30 21.61 20.02
C THR A 228 -1.84 21.50 20.40
N ARG A 229 -1.50 22.02 21.59
CA ARG A 229 -0.19 21.87 22.21
C ARG A 229 -0.02 20.38 22.58
N TRP A 230 0.88 19.71 21.87
CA TRP A 230 1.03 18.25 21.88
C TRP A 230 1.63 17.69 23.18
N CYS A 231 1.17 16.51 23.61
CA CYS A 231 1.80 15.76 24.71
C CYS A 231 3.12 15.09 24.30
N TYR A 232 3.36 14.91 23.00
CA TYR A 232 4.59 14.33 22.45
C TYR A 232 5.30 15.38 21.60
N THR A 233 6.46 15.85 22.06
CA THR A 233 7.29 16.82 21.34
C THR A 233 8.37 16.09 20.55
N VAL A 234 8.38 16.33 19.24
CA VAL A 234 9.46 15.88 18.34
C VAL A 234 10.54 16.96 18.30
N GLU A 235 11.25 17.16 19.41
CA GLU A 235 12.52 17.91 19.43
C GLU A 235 13.70 17.08 18.95
#